data_AF-A0AAN7BP52-F1
#
_entry.id   AF-A0AAN7BP52-F1
#
_cell.length_a   1.000
_cell.length_b   1.000
_cell.length_c   1.000
_cell.angle_alpha   90.00
_cell.angle_beta   90.00
_cell.angle_gamma   90.00
#
_symmetry.space_group_name_H-M   'P 1'
#
loop_
_entity.id
_entity.type
_entity.pdbx_description
1 polymer ?
#
loop_
_entity_poly.entity_id
_entity_poly.type
_entity_poly.pdbx_seq_one_letter_code
_entity_poly.pdbx_strand_id
1 'polypeptide(L)'
;MSNDPAQNMAEEEERPRLTEQEKKQNHILSEQKRRQAIRDGFDKLTTIVPDLEGQARSEGIVLGRTIDHIREGMKRRQEMIAELEKNGIPVPAELRHSLQSLPEGFLDAEPVSSPGGESSSPASAGKGKAKSGGSGKSGSKSTTSSDGPQQQQ
;
A
#
# COMPACT_ATOMS: atom_id res chain seq x y z
N MET A 1 -46.19 22.29 22.94
CA MET A 1 -45.76 21.21 22.01
C MET A 1 -44.66 20.46 22.72
N SER A 2 -45.04 19.45 23.49
CA SER A 2 -44.14 18.65 24.33
C SER A 2 -43.43 17.66 23.42
N ASN A 3 -42.12 17.77 23.27
CA ASN A 3 -41.34 16.76 22.57
C ASN A 3 -40.97 15.69 23.60
N ASP A 4 -41.66 14.55 23.54
CA ASP A 4 -41.44 13.40 24.41
C ASP A 4 -40.08 12.73 24.08
N PRO A 5 -39.17 12.55 25.05
CA PRO A 5 -37.86 11.93 24.80
C PRO A 5 -37.93 10.43 24.45
N ALA A 6 -39.11 9.80 24.59
CA ALA A 6 -39.32 8.39 24.27
C ALA A 6 -39.36 8.10 22.76
N GLN A 7 -39.65 9.11 21.91
CA GLN A 7 -39.73 8.90 20.46
C GLN A 7 -38.36 8.75 19.80
N ASN A 8 -37.29 9.26 20.41
CA ASN A 8 -35.92 9.13 19.88
C ASN A 8 -35.26 7.77 20.17
N MET A 9 -35.76 6.99 21.14
CA MET A 9 -35.18 5.68 21.47
C MET A 9 -35.74 4.55 20.61
N ALA A 10 -36.98 4.70 20.11
CA ALA A 10 -37.62 3.73 19.23
C ALA A 10 -37.03 3.74 17.80
N GLU A 11 -36.58 4.90 17.32
CA GLU A 11 -35.92 5.01 16.00
C GLU A 11 -34.47 4.46 16.00
N GLU A 12 -33.83 4.36 17.17
CA GLU A 12 -32.51 3.71 17.28
C GLU A 12 -32.60 2.18 17.31
N GLU A 13 -33.68 1.60 17.84
CA GLU A 13 -33.93 0.15 17.86
C GLU A 13 -34.45 -0.40 16.52
N GLU A 14 -35.05 0.44 15.67
CA GLU A 14 -35.56 0.02 14.37
C GLU A 14 -34.47 -0.12 13.28
N ARG A 15 -33.21 0.20 13.62
CA ARG A 15 -32.06 -0.20 12.80
C ARG A 15 -31.71 -1.64 13.11
N PRO A 16 -32.09 -2.63 12.25
CA PRO A 16 -31.78 -4.02 12.52
C PRO A 16 -30.28 -4.18 12.75
N ARG A 17 -29.91 -4.84 13.86
CA ARG A 17 -28.54 -5.30 14.08
C ARG A 17 -28.17 -6.14 12.85
N LEU A 18 -27.18 -5.66 12.09
CA LEU A 18 -26.69 -6.31 10.88
C LEU A 18 -26.64 -7.83 11.10
N THR A 19 -27.37 -8.57 10.26
CA THR A 19 -27.36 -10.04 10.25
C THR A 19 -25.92 -10.54 10.07
N GLU A 20 -25.62 -11.78 10.44
CA GLU A 20 -24.28 -12.33 10.25
C GLU A 20 -23.83 -12.27 8.78
N GLN A 21 -24.77 -12.48 7.86
CA GLN A 21 -24.57 -12.32 6.42
C GLN A 21 -24.23 -10.87 6.04
N GLU A 22 -24.98 -9.89 6.55
CA GLU A 22 -24.73 -8.47 6.28
C GLU A 22 -23.43 -7.98 6.90
N LYS A 23 -23.09 -8.42 8.12
CA LYS A 23 -21.79 -8.13 8.75
C LYS A 23 -20.63 -8.64 7.90
N LYS A 24 -20.74 -9.88 7.39
CA LYS A 24 -19.73 -10.47 6.53
C LYS A 24 -19.58 -9.69 5.22
N GLN A 25 -20.69 -9.30 4.59
CA GLN A 25 -20.66 -8.47 3.39
C GLN A 25 -20.06 -7.08 3.66
N ASN A 26 -20.48 -6.43 4.74
CA ASN A 26 -19.98 -5.11 5.11
C ASN A 26 -18.48 -5.14 5.44
N HIS A 27 -18.00 -6.19 6.11
CA HIS A 27 -16.57 -6.39 6.36
C HIS A 27 -15.79 -6.51 5.05
N ILE A 28 -16.28 -7.31 4.09
CA ILE A 28 -15.64 -7.47 2.77
C ILE A 28 -15.60 -6.13 2.03
N LEU A 29 -16.71 -5.39 1.99
CA LEU A 29 -16.79 -4.10 1.31
C LEU A 29 -15.90 -3.04 1.96
N SER A 30 -15.90 -2.98 3.30
CA SER A 30 -15.05 -2.05 4.05
C SER A 30 -13.57 -2.33 3.82
N GLU A 31 -13.17 -3.60 3.80
CA GLU A 31 -11.78 -3.98 3.53
C GLU A 31 -11.39 -3.75 2.07
N GLN A 32 -12.28 -3.99 1.11
CA GLN A 32 -12.04 -3.63 -0.31
C GLN A 32 -11.83 -2.13 -0.48
N LYS A 33 -12.69 -1.31 0.14
CA LYS A 33 -12.56 0.15 0.15
C LYS A 33 -11.25 0.59 0.79
N ARG A 34 -10.89 0.02 1.94
CA ARG A 34 -9.61 0.29 2.61
C ARG A 34 -8.42 -0.05 1.70
N ARG A 35 -8.41 -1.21 1.05
CA ARG A 35 -7.36 -1.63 0.11
C ARG A 35 -7.29 -0.77 -1.15
N GLN A 36 -8.42 -0.27 -1.63
CA GLN A 36 -8.44 0.66 -2.75
C GLN A 36 -7.80 1.99 -2.34
N ALA A 37 -8.18 2.55 -1.19
CA ALA A 37 -7.60 3.80 -0.69
C ALA A 37 -6.07 3.71 -0.47
N ILE A 38 -5.57 2.55 -0.01
CA ILE A 38 -4.12 2.32 0.12
C ILE A 38 -3.46 2.34 -1.26
N ARG A 39 -4.00 1.61 -2.25
CA ARG A 39 -3.46 1.59 -3.61
C ARG A 39 -3.44 2.98 -4.25
N ASP A 40 -4.54 3.73 -4.14
CA ASP A 40 -4.61 5.10 -4.63
C ASP A 40 -3.58 6.01 -3.94
N GLY A 41 -3.24 5.73 -2.67
CA GLY A 41 -2.16 6.41 -1.94
C GLY A 41 -0.78 6.11 -2.52
N PHE A 42 -0.49 4.85 -2.84
CA PHE A 42 0.76 4.47 -3.50
C PHE A 42 0.87 5.06 -4.91
N ASP A 43 -0.21 5.07 -5.68
CA ASP A 43 -0.24 5.69 -7.00
C ASP A 43 0.10 7.19 -6.88
N LYS A 44 -0.47 7.91 -5.91
CA LYS A 44 -0.10 9.31 -5.63
C LYS A 44 1.37 9.48 -5.29
N LEU A 45 1.96 8.60 -4.47
CA LEU A 45 3.39 8.66 -4.16
C LEU A 45 4.25 8.56 -5.43
N THR A 46 3.89 7.69 -6.38
CA THR A 46 4.63 7.56 -7.65
C THR A 46 4.56 8.81 -8.53
N THR A 47 3.59 9.69 -8.34
CA THR A 47 3.50 10.97 -9.08
C THR A 47 4.29 12.10 -8.43
N ILE A 48 4.55 12.02 -7.13
CA ILE A 48 5.25 13.07 -6.37
C ILE A 48 6.75 12.81 -6.33
N VAL A 49 7.12 11.54 -6.14
CA VAL A 49 8.52 11.13 -6.01
C VAL A 49 9.11 10.91 -7.41
N PRO A 50 10.21 11.60 -7.77
CA PRO A 50 10.87 11.41 -9.05
C PRO A 50 11.28 9.95 -9.29
N ASP A 51 11.32 9.56 -10.56
CA ASP A 51 11.77 8.25 -11.02
C ASP A 51 10.91 7.04 -10.59
N LEU A 52 9.71 7.25 -10.05
CA LEU A 52 8.81 6.17 -9.61
C LEU A 52 7.61 5.90 -10.54
N GLU A 53 7.51 6.60 -11.68
CA GLU A 53 6.40 6.44 -12.61
C GLU A 53 6.27 4.97 -13.08
N GLY A 54 5.12 4.35 -12.84
CA GLY A 54 4.85 2.95 -13.20
C GLY A 54 5.38 1.89 -12.22
N GLN A 55 6.02 2.27 -11.10
CA GLN A 55 6.53 1.34 -10.08
C GLN A 55 5.59 1.10 -8.89
N ALA A 56 4.32 1.53 -8.95
CA ALA A 56 3.34 1.40 -7.87
C ALA A 56 3.11 -0.05 -7.36
N ARG A 57 3.53 -1.06 -8.15
CA ARG A 57 3.44 -2.48 -7.82
C ARG A 57 4.42 -2.94 -6.74
N SER A 58 5.49 -2.17 -6.47
CA SER A 58 6.56 -2.55 -5.56
C SER A 58 6.55 -1.66 -4.31
N GLU A 59 5.67 -1.96 -3.35
CA GLU A 59 5.46 -1.16 -2.13
C GLU A 59 6.77 -0.78 -1.41
N GLY A 60 7.69 -1.74 -1.23
CA GLY A 60 8.97 -1.49 -0.56
C GLY A 60 9.89 -0.53 -1.33
N ILE A 61 9.90 -0.60 -2.67
CA ILE A 61 10.68 0.32 -3.51
C ILE A 61 10.09 1.72 -3.42
N VAL A 62 8.76 1.84 -3.52
CA VAL A 62 8.07 3.14 -3.43
C VAL A 62 8.35 3.80 -2.08
N LEU A 63 8.21 3.07 -0.97
CA LEU A 63 8.48 3.63 0.36
C LEU A 63 9.95 3.99 0.55
N GLY A 64 10.88 3.13 0.14
CA GLY A 64 12.32 3.39 0.23
C GLY A 64 12.72 4.65 -0.53
N ARG A 65 12.31 4.76 -1.79
CA ARG A 65 12.61 5.93 -2.62
C ARG A 65 11.92 7.19 -2.12
N THR A 66 10.72 7.07 -1.54
CA THR A 66 10.02 8.19 -0.89
C THR A 66 10.83 8.74 0.29
N ILE A 67 11.38 7.86 1.14
CA ILE A 67 12.24 8.27 2.25
C ILE A 67 13.49 8.98 1.73
N ASP A 68 14.13 8.43 0.71
CA ASP A 68 15.32 9.04 0.11
C ASP A 68 15.03 10.44 -0.46
N HIS A 69 13.88 10.61 -1.13
CA HIS A 69 13.45 11.90 -1.64
C HIS A 69 13.19 12.93 -0.51
N ILE A 70 12.59 12.49 0.60
CA ILE A 70 12.40 13.35 1.78
C ILE A 70 13.75 13.76 2.38
N ARG A 71 14.70 12.82 2.50
CA ARG A 71 16.06 13.11 3.00
C ARG A 71 16.77 14.14 2.13
N GLU A 72 16.74 13.96 0.81
CA GLU A 72 17.33 14.90 -0.14
C GLU A 72 16.71 16.30 -0.01
N GLY A 73 15.38 16.39 0.08
CA GLY A 73 14.68 17.65 0.28
C GLY A 73 15.05 18.36 1.59
N MET A 74 15.23 17.62 2.68
CA MET A 74 15.65 18.17 3.96
C MET A 74 17.12 18.61 3.96
N LYS A 75 18.01 17.83 3.32
CA LYS A 75 19.42 18.21 3.15
C LYS A 75 19.56 19.49 2.33
N ARG A 76 18.84 19.58 1.20
CA ARG A 76 18.81 20.79 0.37
C ARG A 76 18.28 22.01 1.13
N ARG A 77 17.29 21.81 2.01
CA ARG A 77 16.80 22.88 2.90
C ARG A 77 17.90 23.32 3.87
N GLN A 78 18.61 22.39 4.50
CA GLN A 78 19.71 22.70 5.41
C GLN A 78 20.83 23.49 4.72
N GLU A 79 21.22 23.08 3.51
CA GLU A 79 22.21 23.77 2.69
C GLU A 79 21.76 25.20 2.35
N MET A 80 20.51 25.38 1.90
CA MET A 80 19.95 26.69 1.58
C MET A 80 19.90 27.62 2.81
N ILE A 81 19.55 27.10 3.99
CA ILE A 81 19.57 27.87 5.24
C ILE A 81 21.00 28.31 5.57
N ALA A 82 21.98 27.40 5.47
CA ALA A 82 23.38 27.72 5.71
C ALA A 82 23.92 28.78 4.73
N GLU A 83 23.50 28.74 3.47
CA GLU A 83 23.84 29.76 2.47
C GLU A 83 23.22 31.13 2.81
N LEU A 84 21.94 31.18 3.21
CA LEU A 84 21.29 32.42 3.61
C LEU A 84 21.98 33.05 4.83
N GLU A 85 22.33 32.24 5.83
CA GLU A 85 23.05 32.70 7.03
C GLU A 85 24.46 33.22 6.67
N LYS A 86 25.17 32.53 5.78
CA LYS A 86 26.47 32.99 5.27
C LYS A 86 26.37 34.34 4.56
N ASN A 87 25.26 34.58 3.87
CA ASN A 87 24.97 35.84 3.19
C ASN A 87 24.39 36.92 4.14
N GLY A 88 24.29 36.64 5.44
CA GLY A 88 23.77 37.57 6.44
C GLY A 88 22.25 37.77 6.40
N ILE A 89 21.52 36.90 5.69
CA ILE A 89 20.06 36.95 5.61
C ILE A 89 19.48 36.15 6.78
N PRO A 90 18.69 36.78 7.67
CA PRO A 90 18.13 36.08 8.82
C PRO A 90 17.05 35.09 8.37
N VAL A 91 17.23 33.82 8.73
CA VAL A 91 16.23 32.76 8.49
C VAL A 91 15.28 32.68 9.69
N PRO A 92 13.95 32.67 9.49
CA PRO A 92 12.97 32.44 10.56
C PRO A 92 13.19 31.12 11.30
N ALA A 93 12.92 31.10 12.61
CA ALA A 93 13.15 29.93 13.47
C ALA A 93 12.27 28.74 13.09
N GLU A 94 11.07 29.00 12.56
CA GLU A 94 10.11 28.00 12.12
C GLU A 94 10.68 27.09 11.02
N LEU A 95 11.49 27.66 10.12
CA LEU A 95 12.14 26.91 9.04
C LEU A 95 13.26 26.00 9.56
N ARG A 96 13.88 26.35 10.69
CA ARG A 96 14.92 25.54 11.35
C ARG A 96 14.34 24.42 12.21
N HIS A 97 13.21 24.66 12.88
CA HIS A 97 12.62 23.71 13.82
C HIS A 97 12.37 22.33 13.19
N SER A 98 11.92 22.29 11.94
CA SER A 98 11.68 21.04 11.20
C SER A 98 12.96 20.20 10.99
N LEU A 99 14.14 20.82 10.94
CA LEU A 99 15.42 20.12 10.80
C LEU A 99 15.97 19.71 12.17
N GLN A 100 15.72 20.51 13.21
CA GLN A 100 16.18 20.24 14.58
C GLN A 100 15.42 19.10 15.25
N SER A 101 14.17 18.82 14.83
CA SER A 101 13.36 17.73 15.37
C SER A 101 13.62 16.38 14.68
N LEU A 102 14.55 16.31 13.72
CA LEU A 102 14.86 15.07 13.03
C LEU A 102 15.65 14.11 13.91
N PRO A 103 15.43 12.79 13.79
CA PRO A 103 16.27 11.79 14.42
C PRO A 103 17.73 11.92 13.99
N GLU A 104 18.64 11.65 14.92
CA GLU A 104 20.08 11.65 14.65
C GLU A 104 20.43 10.64 13.54
N GLY A 105 21.27 11.05 12.58
CA GLY A 105 21.67 10.23 11.43
C GLY A 105 20.59 10.04 10.35
N PHE A 106 19.42 10.68 10.45
CA PHE A 106 18.36 10.54 9.44
C PHE A 106 18.80 11.05 8.04
N LEU A 107 19.59 12.13 8.00
CA LEU A 107 20.05 12.76 6.77
C LEU A 107 21.31 12.09 6.19
N ASP A 108 22.13 11.48 7.02
CA ASP A 108 23.39 10.82 6.64
C ASP A 108 23.22 9.33 6.34
N ALA A 109 22.01 8.80 6.53
CA ALA A 109 21.70 7.42 6.19
C ALA A 109 21.83 7.22 4.67
N GLU A 110 22.64 6.22 4.28
CA GLU A 110 22.80 5.83 2.89
C GLU A 110 21.45 5.55 2.24
N PRO A 111 21.26 5.95 0.96
CA PRO A 111 20.05 5.64 0.23
C PRO A 111 19.89 4.12 0.22
N VAL A 112 18.65 3.66 0.32
CA VAL A 112 18.33 2.21 0.32
C VAL A 112 18.47 1.65 -1.10
N SER A 113 19.67 1.75 -1.65
CA SER A 113 20.05 1.14 -2.92
C SER A 113 20.21 -0.35 -2.67
N SER A 114 19.20 -1.13 -3.08
CA SER A 114 19.18 -2.59 -2.96
C SER A 114 20.46 -3.23 -3.52
N PRO A 115 21.21 -4.01 -2.74
CA PRO A 115 22.01 -5.10 -3.28
C PRO A 115 21.19 -6.39 -3.20
N GLY A 116 20.90 -6.99 -4.35
CA GLY A 116 20.79 -8.44 -4.54
C GLY A 116 19.72 -9.21 -3.75
N GLY A 117 18.84 -9.89 -4.49
CA GLY A 117 18.16 -11.06 -3.94
C GLY A 117 19.18 -12.10 -3.47
N GLU A 118 19.34 -12.25 -2.16
CA GLU A 118 19.91 -13.44 -1.55
C GLU A 118 18.82 -14.24 -0.87
N SER A 119 18.00 -14.88 -1.70
CA SER A 119 17.37 -16.14 -1.31
C SER A 119 18.47 -17.20 -1.27
N SER A 120 19.26 -17.23 -0.19
CA SER A 120 20.14 -18.36 0.13
C SER A 120 19.25 -19.55 0.52
N SER A 121 18.82 -20.30 -0.49
CA SER A 121 18.33 -21.66 -0.31
C SER A 121 19.51 -22.53 0.14
N PRO A 122 19.46 -23.23 1.28
CA PRO A 122 20.45 -24.25 1.56
C PRO A 122 20.17 -25.44 0.63
N ALA A 123 21.08 -25.67 -0.31
CA ALA A 123 21.18 -26.90 -1.06
C ALA A 123 21.41 -28.08 -0.10
N SER A 124 20.41 -28.95 0.07
CA SER A 124 20.60 -30.27 0.67
C SER A 124 20.72 -31.32 -0.44
N ALA A 125 21.95 -31.83 -0.53
CA ALA A 125 22.36 -32.89 -1.44
C ALA A 125 21.58 -34.19 -1.17
N GLY A 126 21.24 -34.88 -2.26
CA GLY A 126 20.36 -36.03 -2.25
C GLY A 126 20.94 -37.35 -1.71
N LYS A 127 20.03 -38.30 -1.52
CA LYS A 127 20.30 -39.74 -1.56
C LYS A 127 19.03 -40.44 -2.08
N GLY A 128 19.12 -41.05 -3.25
CA GLY A 128 17.99 -41.66 -3.93
C GLY A 128 17.59 -43.02 -3.39
N LYS A 129 16.38 -43.48 -3.76
CA LYS A 129 16.13 -44.87 -4.21
C LYS A 129 14.75 -44.99 -4.90
N ALA A 130 14.77 -45.73 -5.99
CA ALA A 130 13.71 -46.16 -6.91
C ALA A 130 12.33 -46.56 -6.33
N LYS A 131 11.24 -46.37 -7.09
CA LYS A 131 10.62 -47.40 -7.97
C LYS A 131 9.24 -46.99 -8.54
N SER A 132 9.07 -47.31 -9.82
CA SER A 132 7.89 -47.86 -10.55
C SER A 132 6.50 -47.20 -10.51
N GLY A 133 5.99 -46.87 -11.71
CA GLY A 133 4.78 -47.53 -12.25
C GLY A 133 3.56 -46.66 -12.60
N GLY A 134 3.03 -46.84 -13.81
CA GLY A 134 1.63 -46.52 -14.23
C GLY A 134 1.46 -45.19 -14.98
N SER A 135 1.41 -45.12 -16.31
CA SER A 135 0.41 -45.62 -17.29
C SER A 135 -0.85 -44.76 -17.43
N GLY A 136 -1.02 -44.19 -18.63
CA GLY A 136 -2.30 -43.80 -19.24
C GLY A 136 -2.86 -42.41 -18.87
N LYS A 137 -3.62 -41.72 -19.71
CA LYS A 137 -3.98 -41.85 -21.13
C LYS A 137 -4.72 -40.55 -21.49
N SER A 138 -4.53 -40.10 -22.73
CA SER A 138 -5.29 -39.12 -23.52
C SER A 138 -6.74 -38.81 -23.08
N GLY A 139 -7.16 -37.54 -23.18
CA GLY A 139 -8.57 -37.17 -23.02
C GLY A 139 -8.90 -35.73 -23.37
N SER A 140 -8.69 -35.35 -24.63
CA SER A 140 -9.34 -34.21 -25.27
C SER A 140 -10.86 -34.33 -25.20
N LYS A 141 -11.58 -33.24 -24.88
CA LYS A 141 -12.90 -32.94 -25.44
C LYS A 141 -13.32 -31.48 -25.19
N SER A 142 -13.29 -30.73 -26.28
CA SER A 142 -14.13 -29.60 -26.60
C SER A 142 -15.61 -29.91 -26.41
N THR A 143 -16.35 -29.03 -25.75
CA THR A 143 -17.82 -28.97 -25.84
C THR A 143 -18.28 -27.56 -26.12
N THR A 144 -18.85 -27.43 -27.30
CA THR A 144 -19.68 -26.37 -27.83
C THR A 144 -20.99 -26.27 -27.05
N SER A 145 -21.47 -25.05 -26.77
CA SER A 145 -22.90 -24.74 -26.76
C SER A 145 -23.11 -23.23 -26.65
N SER A 146 -23.48 -22.66 -27.80
CA SER A 146 -24.21 -21.42 -27.96
C SER A 146 -25.53 -21.45 -27.18
N ASP A 147 -25.84 -20.40 -26.42
CA ASP A 147 -27.23 -20.06 -26.14
C ASP A 147 -27.36 -18.54 -25.92
N GLY A 148 -28.27 -17.90 -26.66
CA GLY A 148 -28.41 -16.45 -26.74
C GLY A 148 -29.48 -15.90 -25.79
N PRO A 149 -29.45 -14.60 -25.44
CA PRO A 149 -30.53 -14.01 -24.65
C PRO A 149 -31.71 -13.61 -25.55
N GLN A 150 -32.86 -14.27 -25.33
CA GLN A 150 -34.17 -13.83 -25.80
C GLN A 150 -34.61 -12.56 -25.06
N GLN A 151 -35.14 -11.60 -25.82
CA GLN A 151 -35.95 -10.48 -25.34
C GLN A 151 -37.35 -10.97 -24.93
N GLN A 152 -37.84 -10.49 -23.78
CA GLN A 152 -39.27 -10.30 -23.49
C GLN A 152 -39.35 -8.91 -22.83
N GLN A 153 -39.88 -7.92 -23.56
CA GLN A 153 -41.25 -7.40 -23.47
C GLN A 153 -41.60 -6.85 -22.09
#